data_AF-A0AB74D2V2-F1
#
_entry.id   AF-A0AB74D2V2-F1
#
_cell.length_a   1.000
_cell.length_b   1.000
_cell.length_c   1.000
_cell.angle_alpha   90.00
_cell.angle_beta   90.00
_cell.angle_gamma   90.00
#
_symmetry.space_group_name_H-M   'P 1'
#
loop_
_entity.id
_entity.type
_entity.pdbx_description
1 polymer ?
#
loop_
_entity_poly.entity_id
_entity_poly.type
_entity_poly.pdbx_seq_one_letter_code
_entity_poly.pdbx_strand_id
1 'polypeptide(L)'
;MRKPPLRNVVRREIRTADDSVVSWEVLDLSGTPIPACALFIQKLEGYAFATRKRYVEAMCRFVDYLYETGLLGSFRDSDELPTRRRVNEAMDAYVPLLLRGSAATQKILTALPDASQQTWLLTAVRNLQIQPCKRTSLDNTLAAVNRFLRLSENLAQEARDLAEQYGIELPGQYSPLINAVSGFSKLTSAQRAFIQSSSMLGGVVRMHGEIRRPAGLQRRASSVQSDQMVLDFPVAYMPALLEAATCWRDKALWLLLLASGIRRSEALNLRWSDISYERRCVYVLDPNNRRYGRFTTPEDRVRFKGRTMSWTYLWEPWRSRFFEALEEYRKREWRVPSDGNDFVFQIRKVQDGQVGVPLLYASDAALNQSFKTAVKRAGIPVPGQVDGESWTPHSLRHAYGVYMLNYIPVAPGVFGFPETDVQALLGHESIVSTRRYARREKDVLRAKLEYADQMALGYSPNVVTSDPCLPNQLKVGLIQPGKPNA
;
A
#
# COMPACT_ATOMS: atom_id res chain seq x y z
N MET A 1 4.57 -14.82 6.95
CA MET A 1 4.83 -14.85 8.41
C MET A 1 3.52 -14.60 9.14
N ARG A 2 3.08 -15.57 9.96
CA ARG A 2 1.84 -15.47 10.74
C ARG A 2 2.00 -14.38 11.80
N LYS A 3 1.03 -13.48 11.88
CA LYS A 3 0.96 -12.44 12.91
C LYS A 3 0.64 -13.13 14.26
N PRO A 4 1.25 -12.73 15.39
CA PRO A 4 0.92 -13.32 16.68
C PRO A 4 -0.59 -13.16 16.98
N PRO A 5 -1.22 -14.16 17.62
CA PRO A 5 -2.65 -14.11 17.96
C PRO A 5 -2.92 -13.01 19.00
N LEU A 6 -4.12 -12.43 18.94
CA LEU A 6 -4.64 -11.50 19.96
C LEU A 6 -4.88 -12.28 21.25
N ARG A 7 -4.56 -11.68 22.41
CA ARG A 7 -4.64 -12.38 23.71
C ARG A 7 -5.88 -12.05 24.52
N ASN A 8 -6.24 -10.77 24.58
CA ASN A 8 -7.29 -10.24 25.46
C ASN A 8 -8.55 -9.84 24.69
N VAL A 9 -8.49 -9.90 23.36
CA VAL A 9 -9.62 -9.61 22.49
C VAL A 9 -9.79 -10.69 21.43
N VAL A 10 -11.03 -11.08 21.18
CA VAL A 10 -11.39 -12.04 20.15
C VAL A 10 -12.01 -11.28 18.99
N ARG A 11 -11.35 -11.35 17.82
CA ARG A 11 -11.89 -10.81 16.57
C ARG A 11 -12.56 -11.93 15.79
N ARG A 12 -13.89 -11.92 15.74
CA ARG A 12 -14.72 -12.84 14.96
C ARG A 12 -15.04 -12.22 13.60
N GLU A 13 -14.96 -13.02 12.54
CA GLU A 13 -15.38 -12.59 11.19
C GLU A 13 -16.88 -12.83 11.04
N ILE A 14 -17.62 -11.81 10.62
CA ILE A 14 -19.03 -11.94 10.23
C ILE A 14 -19.05 -12.24 8.74
N ARG A 15 -19.71 -13.34 8.37
CA ARG A 15 -19.74 -13.85 7.00
C ARG A 15 -21.17 -13.86 6.45
N THR A 16 -21.30 -13.63 5.15
CA THR A 16 -22.55 -13.80 4.40
C THR A 16 -22.86 -15.28 4.15
N ALA A 17 -24.04 -15.58 3.59
CA ALA A 17 -24.47 -16.95 3.29
C ALA A 17 -23.58 -17.69 2.27
N ASP A 18 -22.84 -16.95 1.44
CA ASP A 18 -21.82 -17.42 0.50
C ASP A 18 -20.40 -17.46 1.11
N ASP A 19 -20.28 -17.41 2.44
CA ASP A 19 -19.03 -17.47 3.23
C ASP A 19 -18.04 -16.29 3.01
N SER A 20 -18.51 -15.21 2.37
CA SER A 20 -17.71 -13.98 2.20
C SER A 20 -17.65 -13.18 3.51
N VAL A 21 -16.47 -12.69 3.90
CA VAL A 21 -16.32 -11.86 5.11
C VAL A 21 -16.80 -10.44 4.82
N VAL A 22 -17.85 -10.01 5.50
CA VAL A 22 -18.47 -8.68 5.32
C VAL A 22 -18.08 -7.71 6.42
N SER A 23 -17.91 -8.20 7.64
CA SER A 23 -17.62 -7.38 8.81
C SER A 23 -16.86 -8.16 9.88
N TRP A 24 -16.54 -7.50 10.99
CA TRP A 24 -15.91 -8.11 12.15
C TRP A 24 -16.69 -7.77 13.42
N GLU A 25 -16.67 -8.69 14.36
CA GLU A 25 -17.11 -8.48 15.72
C GLU A 25 -15.88 -8.58 16.64
N VAL A 26 -15.76 -7.68 17.60
CA VAL A 26 -14.64 -7.65 18.55
C VAL A 26 -15.19 -7.81 19.95
N LEU A 27 -14.84 -8.92 20.57
CA LEU A 27 -15.28 -9.33 21.90
C LEU A 27 -14.10 -9.24 22.88
N ASP A 28 -14.38 -8.95 24.14
CA ASP A 28 -13.41 -9.14 25.22
C ASP A 28 -13.31 -10.63 25.64
N LEU A 29 -12.49 -10.92 26.66
CA LEU A 29 -12.32 -12.29 27.19
C LEU A 29 -13.60 -12.88 27.82
N SER A 30 -14.55 -12.05 28.23
CA SER A 30 -15.85 -12.51 28.75
C SER A 30 -16.84 -12.86 27.63
N GLY A 31 -16.45 -12.63 26.36
CA GLY A 31 -17.34 -12.79 25.21
C GLY A 31 -18.27 -11.60 25.00
N THR A 32 -18.06 -10.49 25.71
CA THR A 32 -18.89 -9.29 25.60
C THR A 32 -18.36 -8.39 24.47
N PRO A 33 -19.22 -7.89 23.56
CA PRO A 33 -18.81 -6.95 22.53
C PRO A 33 -18.24 -5.65 23.12
N ILE A 34 -17.12 -5.18 22.58
CA ILE A 34 -16.53 -3.89 22.97
C ILE A 34 -17.23 -2.79 22.15
N PRO A 35 -18.08 -1.93 22.75
CA PRO A 35 -18.92 -0.97 22.02
C PRO A 35 -18.13 0.01 21.14
N ALA A 36 -17.02 0.54 21.65
CA ALA A 36 -16.15 1.43 20.87
C ALA A 36 -15.56 0.75 19.63
N CYS A 37 -15.23 -0.55 19.71
CA CYS A 37 -14.77 -1.33 18.57
C CYS A 37 -15.89 -1.56 17.55
N ALA A 38 -17.11 -1.87 18.02
CA ALA A 38 -18.27 -2.08 17.15
C ALA A 38 -18.60 -0.81 16.34
N LEU A 39 -18.68 0.34 17.03
CA LEU A 39 -18.93 1.64 16.39
C LEU A 39 -17.79 2.05 15.45
N PHE A 40 -16.54 1.74 15.79
CA PHE A 40 -15.41 1.96 14.89
C PHE A 40 -15.58 1.17 13.59
N ILE A 41 -15.93 -0.11 13.68
CA ILE A 41 -16.13 -0.99 12.53
C ILE A 41 -17.28 -0.49 11.65
N GLN A 42 -18.40 -0.08 12.26
CA GLN A 42 -19.53 0.51 11.53
C GLN A 42 -19.12 1.77 10.76
N LYS A 43 -18.34 2.67 11.37
CA LYS A 43 -17.82 3.88 10.69
C LYS A 43 -16.80 3.58 9.57
N LEU A 44 -16.47 2.32 9.32
CA LEU A 44 -15.62 1.90 8.20
C LEU A 44 -16.41 1.35 7.00
N GLU A 45 -17.73 1.20 7.07
CA GLU A 45 -18.55 0.59 6.00
C GLU A 45 -18.36 1.25 4.62
N GLY A 46 -18.10 2.56 4.56
CA GLY A 46 -17.82 3.28 3.31
C GLY A 46 -16.43 3.04 2.69
N TYR A 47 -15.54 2.32 3.37
CA TYR A 47 -14.18 2.06 2.88
C TYR A 47 -14.08 0.72 2.13
N ALA A 48 -13.15 0.65 1.17
CA ALA A 48 -12.79 -0.61 0.51
C ALA A 48 -12.40 -1.70 1.54
N PHE A 49 -12.80 -2.95 1.29
CA PHE A 49 -12.59 -4.08 2.20
C PHE A 49 -11.16 -4.21 2.74
N ALA A 50 -10.15 -4.07 1.87
CA ALA A 50 -8.75 -4.14 2.27
C ALA A 50 -8.36 -3.05 3.30
N THR A 51 -8.97 -1.86 3.20
CA THR A 51 -8.79 -0.77 4.15
C THR A 51 -9.50 -1.07 5.46
N ARG A 52 -10.76 -1.55 5.39
CA ARG A 52 -11.54 -1.98 6.57
C ARG A 52 -10.76 -3.02 7.39
N LYS A 53 -10.37 -4.12 6.74
CA LYS A 53 -9.59 -5.22 7.36
C LYS A 53 -8.32 -4.72 8.04
N ARG A 54 -7.54 -3.87 7.35
CA ARG A 54 -6.30 -3.31 7.89
C ARG A 54 -6.55 -2.44 9.12
N TYR A 55 -7.59 -1.61 9.11
CA TYR A 55 -7.90 -0.71 10.21
C TYR A 55 -8.39 -1.48 11.43
N VAL A 56 -9.25 -2.48 11.22
CA VAL A 56 -9.70 -3.39 12.28
C VAL A 56 -8.53 -4.14 12.89
N GLU A 57 -7.61 -4.67 12.07
CA GLU A 57 -6.40 -5.35 12.58
C GLU A 57 -5.51 -4.43 13.42
N ALA A 58 -5.32 -3.18 12.99
CA ALA A 58 -4.53 -2.20 13.72
C ALA A 58 -5.20 -1.83 15.05
N MET A 59 -6.50 -1.57 15.03
CA MET A 59 -7.31 -1.29 16.22
C MET A 59 -7.25 -2.45 17.21
N CYS A 60 -7.56 -3.69 16.81
CA CYS A 60 -7.56 -4.83 17.72
C CYS A 60 -6.23 -5.03 18.43
N ARG A 61 -5.10 -4.84 17.72
CA ARG A 61 -3.76 -4.93 18.31
C ARG A 61 -3.47 -3.83 19.31
N PHE A 62 -3.97 -2.62 19.04
CA PHE A 62 -3.81 -1.51 19.96
C PHE A 62 -4.66 -1.72 21.22
N VAL A 63 -5.90 -2.17 21.07
CA VAL A 63 -6.75 -2.53 22.22
C VAL A 63 -6.12 -3.66 23.04
N ASP A 64 -5.62 -4.72 22.39
CA ASP A 64 -4.90 -5.82 23.05
C ASP A 64 -3.66 -5.33 23.80
N TYR A 65 -2.90 -4.40 23.20
CA TYR A 65 -1.78 -3.73 23.86
C TYR A 65 -2.22 -2.98 25.12
N LEU A 66 -3.32 -2.23 25.05
CA LEU A 66 -3.81 -1.49 26.22
C LEU A 66 -4.23 -2.43 27.37
N TYR A 67 -4.84 -3.58 27.07
CA TYR A 67 -5.10 -4.63 28.07
C TYR A 67 -3.82 -5.17 28.70
N GLU A 68 -2.82 -5.51 27.87
CA GLU A 68 -1.54 -6.04 28.36
C GLU A 68 -0.75 -5.03 29.19
N THR A 69 -0.89 -3.73 28.90
CA THR A 69 -0.31 -2.67 29.74
C THR A 69 -1.09 -2.39 31.02
N GLY A 70 -2.23 -3.03 31.24
CA GLY A 70 -3.13 -2.77 32.37
C GLY A 70 -3.79 -1.39 32.33
N LEU A 71 -3.90 -0.79 31.13
CA LEU A 71 -4.67 0.44 30.92
C LEU A 71 -6.15 0.14 30.65
N LEU A 72 -6.46 -1.04 30.11
CA LEU A 72 -7.81 -1.56 29.98
C LEU A 72 -7.96 -2.85 30.79
N GLY A 73 -9.12 -3.03 31.41
CA GLY A 73 -9.43 -4.20 32.25
C GLY A 73 -8.90 -4.04 33.68
N SER A 74 -9.67 -4.55 34.65
CA SER A 74 -9.26 -4.64 36.04
C SER A 74 -7.94 -5.40 36.12
N PHE A 75 -6.94 -4.75 36.69
CA PHE A 75 -5.67 -5.35 37.02
C PHE A 75 -5.88 -6.70 37.67
N ARG A 76 -5.22 -7.74 37.16
CA ARG A 76 -5.35 -9.09 37.70
C ARG A 76 -4.97 -9.21 39.17
N ASP A 77 -4.27 -8.24 39.78
CA ASP A 77 -3.83 -8.33 41.18
C ASP A 77 -3.54 -6.97 41.90
N SER A 78 -3.96 -5.80 41.37
CA SER A 78 -3.74 -4.52 42.09
C SER A 78 -4.86 -3.50 41.86
N ASP A 79 -5.51 -3.05 42.93
CA ASP A 79 -6.56 -2.02 42.94
C ASP A 79 -6.06 -0.60 42.58
N GLU A 80 -4.76 -0.44 42.28
CA GLU A 80 -4.18 0.85 41.96
C GLU A 80 -4.50 1.31 40.53
N LEU A 81 -5.16 2.47 40.47
CA LEU A 81 -5.47 3.21 39.26
C LEU A 81 -4.22 3.58 38.45
N PRO A 82 -4.22 3.44 37.10
CA PRO A 82 -3.12 3.90 36.29
C PRO A 82 -2.98 5.43 36.39
N THR A 83 -1.81 5.88 36.84
CA THR A 83 -1.49 7.31 36.94
C THR A 83 -1.39 7.95 35.54
N ARG A 84 -1.58 9.28 35.47
CA ARG A 84 -1.39 10.04 34.22
C ARG A 84 -0.02 9.80 33.59
N ARG A 85 1.01 9.70 34.44
CA ARG A 85 2.38 9.39 34.01
C ARG A 85 2.44 8.03 33.31
N ARG A 86 1.83 7.00 33.90
CA ARG A 86 1.82 5.64 33.35
C ARG A 86 1.07 5.55 32.01
N VAL A 87 -0.05 6.26 31.87
CA VAL A 87 -0.77 6.32 30.59
C VAL A 87 0.11 6.92 29.50
N ASN A 88 0.78 8.05 29.79
CA ASN A 88 1.69 8.68 28.84
C ASN A 88 2.86 7.77 28.46
N GLU A 89 3.50 7.12 29.43
CA GLU A 89 4.60 6.19 29.20
C GLU A 89 4.18 5.00 28.31
N ALA A 90 2.97 4.46 28.49
CA ALA A 90 2.44 3.40 27.62
C ALA A 90 2.18 3.91 26.19
N MET A 91 1.56 5.08 26.05
CA MET A 91 1.30 5.64 24.72
C MET A 91 2.60 5.94 23.97
N ASP A 92 3.61 6.49 24.65
CA ASP A 92 4.94 6.76 24.10
C ASP A 92 5.70 5.47 23.74
N ALA A 93 5.49 4.38 24.49
CA ALA A 93 6.14 3.09 24.25
C ALA A 93 5.55 2.32 23.06
N TYR A 94 4.31 2.59 22.66
CA TYR A 94 3.64 1.82 21.61
C TYR A 94 4.33 1.94 20.23
N VAL A 95 4.74 3.14 19.82
CA VAL A 95 5.38 3.36 18.51
C VAL A 95 6.76 2.72 18.42
N PRO A 96 7.68 2.91 19.39
CA PRO A 96 8.95 2.18 19.43
C PRO A 96 8.77 0.66 19.44
N LEU A 97 7.78 0.14 20.16
CA LEU A 97 7.47 -1.29 20.22
C LEU A 97 7.08 -1.84 18.85
N LEU A 98 6.21 -1.15 18.11
CA LEU A 98 5.85 -1.55 16.74
C LEU A 98 7.06 -1.54 15.79
N LEU A 99 7.96 -0.56 15.93
CA LEU A 99 9.11 -0.41 15.04
C LEU A 99 10.20 -1.45 15.29
N ARG A 100 10.48 -1.76 16.55
CA ARG A 100 11.61 -2.63 16.96
C ARG A 100 11.18 -4.07 17.22
N GLY A 101 9.88 -4.30 17.46
CA GLY A 101 9.34 -5.59 17.89
C GLY A 101 9.64 -5.90 19.36
N SER A 102 8.93 -6.88 19.90
CA SER A 102 8.99 -7.24 21.32
C SER A 102 10.38 -7.70 21.77
N ALA A 103 11.07 -8.51 20.95
CA ALA A 103 12.37 -9.06 21.33
C ALA A 103 13.45 -7.99 21.55
N ALA A 104 13.51 -6.99 20.67
CA ALA A 104 14.46 -5.89 20.81
C ALA A 104 14.06 -4.93 21.95
N THR A 105 12.77 -4.63 22.10
CA THR A 105 12.27 -3.80 23.20
C THR A 105 12.55 -4.43 24.56
N GLN A 106 12.35 -5.75 24.69
CA GLN A 106 12.62 -6.47 25.93
C GLN A 106 14.09 -6.34 26.35
N LYS A 107 15.04 -6.51 25.42
CA LYS A 107 16.48 -6.36 25.69
C LYS A 107 16.83 -4.97 26.22
N ILE A 108 16.21 -3.92 25.67
CA ILE A 108 16.44 -2.55 26.09
C ILE A 108 15.89 -2.33 27.51
N LEU A 109 14.66 -2.76 27.75
CA LEU A 109 14.01 -2.61 29.05
C LEU A 109 14.74 -3.36 30.17
N THR A 110 15.27 -4.56 29.89
CA THR A 110 16.07 -5.33 30.85
C THR A 110 17.43 -4.72 31.16
N ALA A 111 17.95 -3.84 30.29
CA ALA A 111 19.24 -3.18 30.46
C ALA A 111 19.13 -1.83 31.19
N LEU A 112 17.92 -1.35 31.50
CA LEU A 112 17.72 -0.11 32.22
C LEU A 112 17.91 -0.31 33.74
N PRO A 113 18.60 0.61 34.44
CA PRO A 113 18.81 0.52 35.89
C PRO A 113 17.50 0.51 36.69
N ASP A 114 16.45 1.19 36.18
CA ASP A 114 15.12 1.29 36.80
C ASP A 114 14.10 0.26 36.25
N ALA A 115 14.55 -0.96 35.89
CA ALA A 115 13.68 -2.00 35.34
C ALA A 115 12.48 -2.35 36.24
N SER A 116 12.56 -2.09 37.55
CA SER A 116 11.48 -2.27 38.53
C SER A 116 10.27 -1.35 38.26
N GLN A 117 10.48 -0.12 37.78
CA GLN A 117 9.39 0.85 37.52
C GLN A 117 8.60 0.55 36.23
N GLN A 118 9.18 -0.22 35.30
CA GLN A 118 8.55 -0.56 34.01
C GLN A 118 8.15 -2.04 33.89
N THR A 119 7.96 -2.70 35.03
CA THR A 119 7.55 -4.12 35.09
C THR A 119 6.30 -4.40 34.26
N TRP A 120 5.32 -3.49 34.24
CA TRP A 120 4.10 -3.60 33.42
C TRP A 120 4.41 -3.64 31.91
N LEU A 121 5.34 -2.82 31.43
CA LEU A 121 5.70 -2.76 30.01
C LEU A 121 6.51 -4.00 29.61
N LEU A 122 7.41 -4.46 30.48
CA LEU A 122 8.14 -5.71 30.30
C LEU A 122 7.19 -6.91 30.17
N THR A 123 6.17 -6.99 31.03
CA THR A 123 5.13 -8.03 30.95
C THR A 123 4.36 -7.95 29.64
N ALA A 124 3.88 -6.76 29.28
CA ALA A 124 3.14 -6.55 28.03
C ALA A 124 3.97 -6.97 26.79
N VAL A 125 5.25 -6.57 26.76
CA VAL A 125 6.16 -6.87 25.64
C VAL A 125 6.40 -8.38 25.50
N ARG A 126 6.57 -9.10 26.62
CA ARG A 126 6.74 -10.56 26.63
C ARG A 126 5.49 -11.28 26.12
N ASN A 127 4.31 -10.81 26.49
CA ASN A 127 3.04 -11.44 26.13
C ASN A 127 2.65 -11.20 24.66
N LEU A 128 2.83 -9.98 24.16
CA LEU A 128 2.36 -9.59 22.82
C LEU A 128 3.20 -10.14 21.66
N GLN A 129 4.49 -10.44 21.90
CA GLN A 129 5.42 -11.00 20.89
C GLN A 129 5.39 -10.30 19.52
N ILE A 130 5.27 -8.97 19.51
CA ILE A 130 5.11 -8.15 18.31
C ILE A 130 6.35 -8.27 17.42
N GLN A 131 6.11 -8.50 16.13
CA GLN A 131 7.16 -8.49 15.12
C GLN A 131 7.41 -7.05 14.61
N PRO A 132 8.67 -6.68 14.30
CA PRO A 132 9.00 -5.35 13.80
C PRO A 132 8.20 -5.00 12.53
N CYS A 133 7.59 -3.83 12.52
CA CYS A 133 6.88 -3.33 11.35
C CYS A 133 7.80 -2.54 10.42
N LYS A 134 7.57 -2.63 9.10
CA LYS A 134 8.21 -1.74 8.13
C LYS A 134 7.71 -0.31 8.36
N ARG A 135 8.61 0.68 8.23
CA ARG A 135 8.30 2.10 8.45
C ARG A 135 7.10 2.61 7.62
N THR A 136 6.91 2.11 6.40
CA THR A 136 5.78 2.47 5.53
C THR A 136 4.44 1.87 5.98
N SER A 137 4.48 0.76 6.72
CA SER A 137 3.28 0.17 7.33
C SER A 137 2.88 0.88 8.62
N LEU A 138 3.83 1.53 9.29
CA LEU A 138 3.58 2.25 10.55
C LEU A 138 2.56 3.37 10.38
N ASP A 139 2.70 4.21 9.35
CA ASP A 139 1.82 5.37 9.16
C ASP A 139 0.36 4.96 8.95
N ASN A 140 0.15 3.84 8.25
CA ASN A 140 -1.18 3.26 8.08
C ASN A 140 -1.76 2.70 9.39
N THR A 141 -0.92 2.10 10.23
CA THR A 141 -1.33 1.61 11.56
C THR A 141 -1.69 2.79 12.48
N LEU A 142 -0.86 3.83 12.52
CA LEU A 142 -1.11 5.02 13.34
C LEU A 142 -2.36 5.78 12.90
N ALA A 143 -2.61 5.87 11.59
CA ALA A 143 -3.84 6.49 11.09
C ALA A 143 -5.11 5.77 11.60
N ALA A 144 -5.09 4.42 11.61
CA ALA A 144 -6.20 3.63 12.15
C ALA A 144 -6.36 3.82 13.66
N VAL A 145 -5.25 3.77 14.41
CA VAL A 145 -5.25 3.93 15.87
C VAL A 145 -5.70 5.34 16.29
N ASN A 146 -5.19 6.39 15.66
CA ASN A 146 -5.61 7.77 15.96
C ASN A 146 -7.07 8.01 15.60
N ARG A 147 -7.58 7.40 14.52
CA ARG A 147 -9.02 7.46 14.21
C ARG A 147 -9.85 6.77 15.29
N PHE A 148 -9.40 5.63 15.80
CA PHE A 148 -10.05 4.93 16.91
C PHE A 148 -10.02 5.76 18.19
N LEU A 149 -8.88 6.36 18.55
CA LEU A 149 -8.76 7.23 19.72
C LEU A 149 -9.73 8.41 19.66
N ARG A 150 -9.80 9.13 18.52
CA ARG A 150 -10.77 10.24 18.33
C ARG A 150 -12.21 9.78 18.44
N LEU A 151 -12.54 8.59 17.93
CA LEU A 151 -13.89 8.04 18.11
C LEU A 151 -14.17 7.75 19.57
N SER A 152 -13.23 7.13 20.28
CA SER A 152 -13.35 6.82 21.70
C SER A 152 -13.50 8.09 22.56
N GLU A 153 -12.86 9.20 22.19
CA GLU A 153 -13.07 10.50 22.84
C GLU A 153 -14.50 11.01 22.69
N ASN A 154 -15.05 10.96 21.46
CA ASN A 154 -16.44 11.36 21.22
C ASN A 154 -17.42 10.48 22.00
N LEU A 155 -17.22 9.16 21.99
CA LEU A 155 -18.06 8.22 22.75
C LEU A 155 -17.95 8.44 24.25
N ALA A 156 -16.77 8.84 24.73
CA ALA A 156 -16.59 9.19 26.12
C ALA A 156 -17.41 10.41 26.49
N GLN A 157 -17.43 11.44 25.63
CA GLN A 157 -18.28 12.62 25.84
C GLN A 157 -19.75 12.25 25.86
N GLU A 158 -20.22 11.44 24.90
CA GLU A 158 -21.61 10.94 24.88
C GLU A 158 -21.95 10.13 26.15
N ALA A 159 -21.02 9.27 26.60
CA ALA A 159 -21.19 8.54 27.86
C ALA A 159 -21.24 9.48 29.07
N ARG A 160 -20.56 10.64 29.02
CA ARG A 160 -20.66 11.65 30.08
C ARG A 160 -22.01 12.32 30.10
N ASP A 161 -22.44 12.81 28.95
CA ASP A 161 -23.72 13.52 28.80
C ASP A 161 -24.88 12.61 29.24
N LEU A 162 -24.81 11.32 28.91
CA LEU A 162 -25.76 10.31 29.39
C LEU A 162 -25.71 10.13 30.91
N ALA A 163 -24.52 9.97 31.49
CA ALA A 163 -24.40 9.81 32.94
C ALA A 163 -24.90 11.04 33.71
N GLU A 164 -24.60 12.26 33.25
CA GLU A 164 -25.13 13.51 33.81
C GLU A 164 -26.66 13.56 33.75
N GLN A 165 -27.26 13.15 32.63
CA GLN A 165 -28.72 13.08 32.49
C GLN A 165 -29.38 12.16 33.52
N TYR A 166 -28.71 11.08 33.93
CA TYR A 166 -29.19 10.15 34.95
C TYR A 166 -28.75 10.51 36.38
N GLY A 167 -28.11 11.67 36.58
CA GLY A 167 -27.65 12.15 37.89
C GLY A 167 -26.41 11.42 38.40
N ILE A 168 -25.62 10.82 37.52
CA ILE A 168 -24.36 10.15 37.85
C ILE A 168 -23.23 11.18 37.65
N GLU A 169 -22.66 11.68 38.74
CA GLU A 169 -21.47 12.51 38.66
C GLU A 169 -20.26 11.69 38.19
N LEU A 170 -19.57 12.19 37.18
CA LEU A 170 -18.42 11.52 36.59
C LEU A 170 -17.12 12.10 37.14
N PRO A 171 -16.46 11.45 38.11
CA PRO A 171 -15.12 11.82 38.48
C PRO A 171 -14.19 11.71 37.26
N GLY A 172 -13.26 12.66 37.12
CA GLY A 172 -12.29 12.70 36.02
C GLY A 172 -11.29 11.53 35.97
N GLN A 173 -11.51 10.46 36.74
CA GLN A 173 -10.66 9.26 36.84
C GLN A 173 -11.50 7.98 36.58
N TYR A 174 -10.84 6.93 36.09
CA TYR A 174 -11.47 5.75 35.47
C TYR A 174 -12.22 4.79 36.41
N SER A 175 -11.70 4.49 37.61
CA SER A 175 -12.29 3.46 38.51
C SER A 175 -13.59 3.86 39.19
N PRO A 176 -13.74 5.09 39.74
CA PRO A 176 -14.97 5.40 40.46
C PRO A 176 -16.21 5.37 39.56
N LEU A 177 -16.04 5.45 38.23
CA LEU A 177 -17.09 5.33 37.23
C LEU A 177 -17.65 3.91 37.07
N ILE A 178 -16.79 2.88 37.07
CA ILE A 178 -17.22 1.49 36.90
C ILE A 178 -18.10 1.08 38.09
N ASN A 179 -17.72 1.52 39.29
CA ASN A 179 -18.46 1.26 40.53
C ASN A 179 -19.74 2.10 40.62
N ALA A 180 -19.68 3.40 40.26
CA ALA A 180 -20.86 4.27 40.25
C ALA A 180 -21.94 3.77 39.28
N VAL A 181 -21.58 3.40 38.06
CA VAL A 181 -22.52 2.90 37.03
C VAL A 181 -23.12 1.54 37.40
N SER A 182 -22.38 0.70 38.13
CA SER A 182 -22.87 -0.61 38.58
C SER A 182 -23.93 -0.52 39.68
N GLY A 183 -23.93 0.57 40.47
CA GLY A 183 -24.89 0.79 41.56
C GLY A 183 -26.25 1.39 41.14
N PHE A 184 -26.40 1.83 39.90
CA PHE A 184 -27.62 2.49 39.42
C PHE A 184 -28.57 1.51 38.70
N SER A 185 -29.69 1.19 39.36
CA SER A 185 -30.70 0.24 38.86
C SER A 185 -31.50 0.72 37.63
N LYS A 186 -31.50 2.02 37.33
CA LYS A 186 -32.23 2.62 36.18
C LYS A 186 -31.56 2.39 34.83
N LEU A 187 -30.30 1.94 34.80
CA LEU A 187 -29.58 1.68 33.56
C LEU A 187 -29.77 0.23 33.09
N THR A 188 -30.03 0.03 31.81
CA THR A 188 -30.01 -1.31 31.20
C THR A 188 -28.61 -1.91 31.20
N SER A 189 -28.49 -3.24 31.12
CA SER A 189 -27.18 -3.92 31.07
C SER A 189 -26.32 -3.44 29.88
N ALA A 190 -26.94 -3.19 28.72
CA ALA A 190 -26.27 -2.66 27.55
C ALA A 190 -25.75 -1.22 27.75
N GLN A 191 -26.55 -0.34 28.37
CA GLN A 191 -26.13 1.02 28.70
C GLN A 191 -25.00 1.03 29.73
N ARG A 192 -25.05 0.16 30.74
CA ARG A 192 -23.96 0.02 31.71
C ARG A 192 -22.66 -0.38 31.03
N ALA A 193 -22.69 -1.41 30.17
CA ALA A 193 -21.52 -1.84 29.41
C ALA A 193 -20.99 -0.73 28.46
N PHE A 194 -21.88 0.04 27.83
CA PHE A 194 -21.51 1.17 26.99
C PHE A 194 -20.80 2.28 27.78
N ILE A 195 -21.37 2.72 28.91
CA ILE A 195 -20.78 3.77 29.74
C ILE A 195 -19.44 3.31 30.31
N GLN A 196 -19.36 2.06 30.80
CA GLN A 196 -18.13 1.50 31.38
C GLN A 196 -16.99 1.45 30.36
N SER A 197 -17.23 0.85 29.19
CA SER A 197 -16.20 0.69 28.15
C SER A 197 -15.79 2.01 27.49
N SER A 198 -16.75 2.91 27.20
CA SER A 198 -16.49 4.20 26.55
C SER A 198 -15.82 5.19 27.49
N SER A 199 -16.17 5.17 28.78
CA SER A 199 -15.48 5.98 29.79
C SER A 199 -14.05 5.49 30.04
N MET A 200 -13.85 4.16 30.06
CA MET A 200 -12.53 3.54 30.22
C MET A 200 -11.59 3.94 29.08
N LEU A 201 -12.01 3.82 27.82
CA LEU A 201 -11.21 4.24 26.67
C LEU A 201 -11.07 5.77 26.59
N GLY A 202 -12.15 6.47 26.92
CA GLY A 202 -12.25 7.93 26.89
C GLY A 202 -11.25 8.66 27.76
N GLY A 203 -11.03 8.17 29.00
CA GLY A 203 -10.01 8.78 29.83
C GLY A 203 -8.62 8.61 29.22
N VAL A 204 -8.32 7.47 28.54
CA VAL A 204 -6.98 7.19 27.99
C VAL A 204 -6.69 8.20 26.90
N VAL A 205 -7.69 8.46 26.06
CA VAL A 205 -7.62 9.48 25.01
C VAL A 205 -7.51 10.89 25.60
N ARG A 206 -8.31 11.25 26.60
CA ARG A 206 -8.24 12.59 27.22
C ARG A 206 -6.87 12.89 27.82
N MET A 207 -6.18 11.86 28.32
CA MET A 207 -4.82 12.00 28.84
C MET A 207 -3.77 12.09 27.73
N HIS A 208 -4.03 11.50 26.56
CA HIS A 208 -3.11 11.43 25.43
C HIS A 208 -3.85 11.55 24.10
N GLY A 209 -4.10 12.80 23.66
CA GLY A 209 -5.01 13.09 22.54
C GLY A 209 -4.66 12.44 21.20
N GLU A 210 -3.36 12.24 20.89
CA GLU A 210 -2.93 11.56 19.67
C GLU A 210 -1.59 10.85 19.84
N ILE A 211 -1.46 9.64 19.28
CA ILE A 211 -0.16 8.95 19.19
C ILE A 211 0.60 9.51 17.99
N ARG A 212 1.78 10.07 18.27
CA ARG A 212 2.67 10.66 17.26
C ARG A 212 3.95 9.85 17.10
N ARG A 213 4.56 9.96 15.92
CA ARG A 213 5.91 9.39 15.73
C ARG A 213 6.91 10.21 16.56
N PRO A 214 7.81 9.59 17.33
CA PRO A 214 8.87 10.30 18.04
C PRO A 214 9.74 11.13 17.09
N ALA A 215 10.06 12.37 17.46
CA ALA A 215 10.81 13.31 16.62
C ALA A 215 12.20 12.77 16.18
N GLY A 216 12.88 11.98 17.03
CA GLY A 216 14.17 11.36 16.70
C GLY A 216 14.11 10.17 15.72
N LEU A 217 12.90 9.69 15.39
CA LEU A 217 12.64 8.63 14.39
C LEU A 217 12.16 9.21 13.05
N GLN A 218 12.19 10.53 12.90
CA GLN A 218 12.07 11.15 11.59
C GLN A 218 13.15 10.57 10.68
N ARG A 219 12.86 10.54 9.37
CA ARG A 219 13.89 10.27 8.38
C ARG A 219 15.02 11.25 8.72
N ARG A 220 16.21 10.78 9.12
CA ARG A 220 17.39 11.55 8.75
C ARG A 220 17.21 11.71 7.25
N ALA A 221 16.94 12.93 6.79
CA ALA A 221 17.22 13.25 5.42
C ALA A 221 18.69 12.85 5.29
N SER A 222 18.94 11.71 4.67
CA SER A 222 20.28 11.31 4.34
C SER A 222 20.75 12.42 3.40
N SER A 223 21.45 13.40 3.98
CA SER A 223 22.27 14.37 3.30
C SER A 223 23.56 13.73 2.79
N VAL A 224 23.64 12.40 2.82
CA VAL A 224 24.44 11.68 1.84
C VAL A 224 23.87 12.09 0.50
N GLN A 225 24.73 12.61 -0.36
CA GLN A 225 24.53 12.71 -1.79
C GLN A 225 24.24 11.29 -2.31
N SER A 226 23.02 10.82 -2.05
CA SER A 226 22.53 9.53 -2.51
C SER A 226 22.20 9.77 -3.95
N ASP A 227 23.02 9.22 -4.84
CA ASP A 227 22.56 8.96 -6.20
C ASP A 227 21.17 8.36 -6.07
N GLN A 228 20.19 9.12 -6.58
CA GLN A 228 18.77 8.90 -6.38
C GLN A 228 18.46 7.42 -6.59
N MET A 229 18.13 6.71 -5.50
CA MET A 229 17.76 5.29 -5.48
C MET A 229 16.96 4.95 -6.75
N VAL A 230 17.57 4.19 -7.67
CA VAL A 230 17.01 3.91 -8.99
C VAL A 230 15.88 2.91 -8.83
N LEU A 231 14.65 3.43 -8.76
CA LEU A 231 13.43 2.63 -8.60
C LEU A 231 12.88 2.13 -9.95
N ASP A 232 13.29 2.77 -11.04
CA ASP A 232 12.96 2.42 -12.41
C ASP A 232 13.79 1.25 -12.92
N PHE A 233 13.12 0.33 -13.59
CA PHE A 233 13.75 -0.79 -14.25
C PHE A 233 14.58 -0.30 -15.45
N PRO A 234 15.85 -0.73 -15.62
CA PRO A 234 16.66 -0.28 -16.75
C PRO A 234 16.14 -0.90 -18.05
N VAL A 235 15.58 -0.06 -18.92
CA VAL A 235 14.88 -0.49 -20.15
C VAL A 235 15.76 -1.32 -21.09
N ALA A 236 17.08 -1.10 -21.07
CA ALA A 236 18.05 -1.88 -21.82
C ALA A 236 18.02 -3.39 -21.50
N TYR A 237 17.60 -3.79 -20.29
CA TYR A 237 17.47 -5.19 -19.90
C TYR A 237 16.10 -5.80 -20.25
N MET A 238 15.17 -5.01 -20.80
CA MET A 238 13.84 -5.49 -21.15
C MET A 238 13.87 -6.65 -22.16
N PRO A 239 14.70 -6.65 -23.22
CA PRO A 239 14.80 -7.81 -24.12
C PRO A 239 15.20 -9.09 -23.38
N ALA A 240 16.23 -9.03 -22.52
CA ALA A 240 16.66 -10.19 -21.73
C ALA A 240 15.57 -10.70 -20.77
N LEU A 241 14.82 -9.78 -20.15
CA LEU A 241 13.68 -10.14 -19.30
C LEU A 241 12.58 -10.85 -20.09
N LEU A 242 12.29 -10.40 -21.31
CA LEU A 242 11.27 -10.99 -22.18
C LEU A 242 11.67 -12.38 -22.68
N GLU A 243 12.95 -12.58 -23.02
CA GLU A 243 13.46 -13.92 -23.37
C GLU A 243 13.40 -14.88 -22.17
N ALA A 244 13.67 -14.37 -20.98
CA ALA A 244 13.55 -15.16 -19.76
C ALA A 244 12.11 -15.44 -19.33
N ALA A 245 11.08 -14.82 -19.90
CA ALA A 245 9.69 -15.05 -19.50
C ALA A 245 9.19 -16.43 -19.98
N THR A 246 8.55 -17.20 -19.10
CA THR A 246 8.06 -18.55 -19.42
C THR A 246 6.70 -18.59 -20.11
N CYS A 247 6.01 -17.45 -20.22
CA CYS A 247 4.68 -17.40 -20.82
C CYS A 247 4.40 -16.04 -21.48
N TRP A 248 3.61 -16.07 -22.54
CA TRP A 248 3.19 -14.90 -23.32
C TRP A 248 2.33 -13.96 -22.51
N ARG A 249 1.49 -14.48 -21.60
CA ARG A 249 0.71 -13.67 -20.66
C ARG A 249 1.59 -12.68 -19.88
N ASP A 250 2.68 -13.17 -19.31
CA ASP A 250 3.58 -12.36 -18.49
C ASP A 250 4.38 -11.38 -19.36
N LYS A 251 4.82 -11.81 -20.56
CA LYS A 251 5.45 -10.90 -21.55
C LYS A 251 4.53 -9.73 -21.90
N ALA A 252 3.28 -10.02 -22.28
CA ALA A 252 2.28 -9.01 -22.64
C ALA A 252 1.96 -8.08 -21.45
N LEU A 253 1.80 -8.63 -20.24
CA LEU A 253 1.56 -7.82 -19.05
C LEU A 253 2.73 -6.89 -18.73
N TRP A 254 3.97 -7.38 -18.76
CA TRP A 254 5.14 -6.56 -18.45
C TRP A 254 5.40 -5.50 -19.52
N LEU A 255 5.25 -5.86 -20.79
CA LEU A 255 5.29 -4.90 -21.91
C LEU A 255 4.23 -3.81 -21.75
N LEU A 256 3.00 -4.17 -21.38
CA LEU A 256 1.96 -3.18 -21.15
C LEU A 256 2.34 -2.21 -20.02
N LEU A 257 2.85 -2.70 -18.90
CA LEU A 257 3.25 -1.86 -17.77
C LEU A 257 4.40 -0.91 -18.13
N LEU A 258 5.40 -1.40 -18.88
CA LEU A 258 6.52 -0.60 -19.36
C LEU A 258 6.09 0.40 -20.43
N ALA A 259 5.21 -0.01 -21.35
CA ALA A 259 4.83 0.78 -22.50
C ALA A 259 3.81 1.86 -22.14
N SER A 260 2.93 1.65 -21.17
CA SER A 260 1.83 2.60 -20.88
C SER A 260 1.94 3.28 -19.51
N GLY A 261 2.80 2.76 -18.63
CA GLY A 261 2.91 3.27 -17.26
C GLY A 261 1.66 3.05 -16.39
N ILE A 262 0.67 2.27 -16.83
CA ILE A 262 -0.54 2.01 -16.03
C ILE A 262 -0.21 1.24 -14.75
N ARG A 263 -1.09 1.29 -13.76
CA ARG A 263 -0.91 0.51 -12.53
C ARG A 263 -1.11 -0.96 -12.84
N ARG A 264 -0.43 -1.85 -12.11
CA ARG A 264 -0.68 -3.29 -12.22
C ARG A 264 -2.15 -3.63 -12.03
N SER A 265 -2.80 -3.07 -11.01
CA SER A 265 -4.24 -3.29 -10.79
C SER A 265 -5.11 -2.81 -11.97
N GLU A 266 -4.73 -1.73 -12.65
CA GLU A 266 -5.42 -1.25 -13.86
C GLU A 266 -5.26 -2.26 -15.00
N ALA A 267 -4.03 -2.76 -15.22
CA ALA A 267 -3.76 -3.78 -16.23
C ALA A 267 -4.55 -5.08 -15.98
N LEU A 268 -4.66 -5.51 -14.72
CA LEU A 268 -5.40 -6.73 -14.34
C LEU A 268 -6.92 -6.59 -14.51
N ASN A 269 -7.45 -5.36 -14.58
CA ASN A 269 -8.87 -5.07 -14.74
C ASN A 269 -9.32 -4.92 -16.21
N LEU A 270 -8.38 -4.99 -17.14
CA LEU A 270 -8.66 -4.83 -18.57
C LEU A 270 -9.54 -5.97 -19.09
N ARG A 271 -10.51 -5.58 -19.90
CA ARG A 271 -11.35 -6.43 -20.73
C ARG A 271 -10.95 -6.31 -22.19
N TRP A 272 -11.31 -7.28 -23.01
CA TRP A 272 -10.95 -7.25 -24.44
C TRP A 272 -11.54 -6.03 -25.15
N SER A 273 -12.74 -5.60 -24.74
CA SER A 273 -13.38 -4.35 -25.20
C SER A 273 -12.60 -3.06 -24.86
N ASP A 274 -11.67 -3.10 -23.91
CA ASP A 274 -10.83 -1.95 -23.58
C ASP A 274 -9.62 -1.78 -24.51
N ILE A 275 -9.34 -2.75 -25.39
CA ILE A 275 -8.18 -2.75 -26.28
C ILE A 275 -8.63 -2.42 -27.70
N SER A 276 -8.13 -1.31 -28.25
CA SER A 276 -8.34 -0.98 -29.66
C SER A 276 -7.13 -1.40 -30.47
N TYR A 277 -7.31 -2.44 -31.29
CA TYR A 277 -6.29 -2.91 -32.22
C TYR A 277 -6.05 -1.93 -33.36
N GLU A 278 -7.13 -1.31 -33.88
CA GLU A 278 -7.06 -0.29 -34.94
C GLU A 278 -6.20 0.91 -34.51
N ARG A 279 -6.47 1.45 -33.32
CA ARG A 279 -5.76 2.62 -32.79
C ARG A 279 -4.48 2.25 -32.04
N ARG A 280 -4.20 0.95 -31.89
CA ARG A 280 -3.11 0.40 -31.08
C ARG A 280 -3.00 1.05 -29.70
N CYS A 281 -4.14 1.19 -29.02
CA CYS A 281 -4.22 1.82 -27.70
C CYS A 281 -5.02 0.98 -26.70
N VAL A 282 -4.79 1.24 -25.41
CA VAL A 282 -5.48 0.58 -24.30
C VAL A 282 -6.24 1.64 -23.49
N TYR A 283 -7.52 1.39 -23.23
CA TYR A 283 -8.39 2.24 -22.44
C TYR A 283 -8.48 1.72 -21.00
N VAL A 284 -8.05 2.50 -20.02
CA VAL A 284 -8.18 2.20 -18.60
C VAL A 284 -9.42 2.90 -18.05
N LEU A 285 -10.50 2.13 -17.97
CA LEU A 285 -11.80 2.60 -17.45
C LEU A 285 -11.94 2.27 -15.97
N ASP A 286 -12.71 3.10 -15.24
CA ASP A 286 -13.11 2.78 -13.88
C ASP A 286 -14.01 1.53 -13.88
N PRO A 287 -13.60 0.42 -13.25
CA PRO A 287 -14.41 -0.80 -13.18
C PRO A 287 -15.81 -0.56 -12.61
N ASN A 288 -15.93 0.37 -11.65
CA ASN A 288 -17.19 0.66 -10.95
C ASN A 288 -18.12 1.59 -11.75
N ASN A 289 -17.60 2.26 -12.79
CA ASN A 289 -18.39 3.17 -13.63
C ASN A 289 -18.72 2.57 -15.01
N ARG A 290 -18.50 1.26 -15.19
CA ARG A 290 -18.95 0.52 -16.37
C ARG A 290 -20.49 0.40 -16.37
N ARG A 291 -21.09 0.09 -17.52
CA ARG A 291 -22.56 0.00 -17.74
C ARG A 291 -23.31 -0.81 -16.67
N TYR A 292 -22.65 -1.78 -16.02
CA TYR A 292 -23.19 -2.62 -14.94
C TYR A 292 -22.56 -2.38 -13.55
N GLY A 293 -21.63 -1.43 -13.41
CA GLY A 293 -20.93 -1.12 -12.15
C GLY A 293 -21.85 -0.59 -11.04
N ARG A 294 -23.05 -0.12 -11.42
CA ARG A 294 -24.11 0.33 -10.50
C ARG A 294 -24.73 -0.82 -9.69
N PHE A 295 -24.55 -2.07 -10.14
CA PHE A 295 -25.02 -3.29 -9.45
C PHE A 295 -23.90 -3.99 -8.66
N THR A 296 -22.69 -3.42 -8.65
CA THR A 296 -21.54 -3.99 -7.95
C THR A 296 -21.61 -3.63 -6.46
N THR A 297 -21.65 -4.64 -5.59
CA THR A 297 -21.64 -4.45 -4.14
C THR A 297 -20.30 -3.83 -3.69
N PRO A 298 -20.24 -3.11 -2.54
CA PRO A 298 -18.99 -2.57 -2.01
C PRO A 298 -17.85 -3.60 -1.86
N GLU A 299 -18.21 -4.87 -1.64
CA GLU A 299 -17.34 -6.04 -1.52
C GLU A 299 -16.73 -6.45 -2.87
N ASP A 300 -17.50 -6.33 -3.94
CA ASP A 300 -17.10 -6.63 -5.32
C ASP A 300 -16.34 -5.48 -6.01
N ARG A 301 -16.22 -4.32 -5.33
CA ARG A 301 -15.51 -3.16 -5.89
C ARG A 301 -14.04 -3.48 -6.10
N VAL A 302 -13.67 -3.52 -7.37
CA VAL A 302 -12.31 -3.83 -7.78
C VAL A 302 -11.39 -2.65 -7.49
N ARG A 303 -10.12 -2.93 -7.18
CA ARG A 303 -9.11 -1.90 -6.88
C ARG A 303 -8.91 -0.97 -8.08
N PHE A 304 -9.39 0.26 -7.96
CA PHE A 304 -9.17 1.34 -8.91
C PHE A 304 -8.83 2.62 -8.14
N LYS A 305 -7.65 3.19 -8.39
CA LYS A 305 -7.18 4.38 -7.66
C LYS A 305 -7.69 5.69 -8.29
N GLY A 306 -8.49 5.61 -9.35
CA GLY A 306 -8.90 6.76 -10.15
C GLY A 306 -7.85 7.16 -11.18
N ARG A 307 -8.31 7.71 -12.30
CA ARG A 307 -7.49 8.32 -13.37
C ARG A 307 -8.18 9.57 -13.89
N THR A 308 -7.39 10.59 -14.24
CA THR A 308 -7.87 11.79 -14.93
C THR A 308 -8.17 11.51 -16.41
N MET A 309 -7.37 10.66 -17.05
CA MET A 309 -7.51 10.28 -18.46
C MET A 309 -7.69 8.75 -18.59
N SER A 310 -8.65 8.34 -19.42
CA SER A 310 -8.99 6.94 -19.67
C SER A 310 -8.11 6.29 -20.73
N TRP A 311 -7.72 7.01 -21.79
CA TRP A 311 -6.85 6.45 -22.82
C TRP A 311 -5.37 6.48 -22.37
N THR A 312 -4.55 5.61 -22.95
CA THR A 312 -3.12 5.50 -22.62
C THR A 312 -2.25 5.66 -23.86
N TYR A 313 -1.10 6.31 -23.69
CA TYR A 313 -0.07 6.37 -24.70
C TYR A 313 0.96 5.26 -24.47
N LEU A 314 1.05 4.33 -25.41
CA LEU A 314 2.10 3.30 -25.43
C LEU A 314 3.27 3.80 -26.28
N TRP A 315 4.51 3.78 -25.80
CA TRP A 315 5.67 4.24 -26.60
C TRP A 315 6.33 3.13 -27.42
N GLU A 316 6.89 3.48 -28.58
CA GLU A 316 7.67 2.54 -29.39
C GLU A 316 9.08 2.34 -28.83
N PRO A 317 9.71 1.16 -29.03
CA PRO A 317 9.23 -0.01 -29.78
C PRO A 317 8.30 -0.94 -28.96
N TRP A 318 8.02 -0.58 -27.70
CA TRP A 318 7.33 -1.45 -26.75
C TRP A 318 5.83 -1.58 -27.03
N ARG A 319 5.21 -0.56 -27.65
CA ARG A 319 3.85 -0.64 -28.19
C ARG A 319 3.77 -1.79 -29.19
N SER A 320 4.69 -1.84 -30.15
CA SER A 320 4.66 -2.89 -31.17
C SER A 320 4.76 -4.29 -30.58
N ARG A 321 5.78 -4.48 -29.72
CA ARG A 321 6.00 -5.74 -29.03
C ARG A 321 4.87 -6.14 -28.09
N PHE A 322 4.19 -5.18 -27.47
CA PHE A 322 3.02 -5.47 -26.63
C PHE A 322 1.91 -6.15 -27.43
N PHE A 323 1.55 -5.61 -28.59
CA PHE A 323 0.48 -6.18 -29.42
C PHE A 323 0.87 -7.54 -29.99
N GLU A 324 2.13 -7.74 -30.39
CA GLU A 324 2.65 -9.05 -30.79
C GLU A 324 2.55 -10.08 -29.66
N ALA A 325 3.00 -9.73 -28.46
CA ALA A 325 2.93 -10.61 -27.30
C ALA A 325 1.48 -10.89 -26.87
N LEU A 326 0.58 -9.90 -27.00
CA LEU A 326 -0.84 -10.03 -26.71
C LEU A 326 -1.52 -10.99 -27.71
N GLU A 327 -1.17 -10.90 -28.98
CA GLU A 327 -1.66 -11.80 -30.02
C GLU A 327 -1.20 -13.25 -29.77
N GLU A 328 0.08 -13.46 -29.49
CA GLU A 328 0.61 -14.79 -29.17
C GLU A 328 0.01 -15.35 -27.88
N TYR A 329 -0.21 -14.50 -26.88
CA TYR A 329 -0.95 -14.86 -25.67
C TYR A 329 -2.37 -15.32 -25.99
N ARG A 330 -3.09 -14.56 -26.83
CA ARG A 330 -4.47 -14.89 -27.24
C ARG A 330 -4.53 -16.21 -28.00
N LYS A 331 -3.58 -16.48 -28.89
CA LYS A 331 -3.53 -17.70 -29.70
C LYS A 331 -3.18 -18.95 -28.89
N ARG A 332 -2.21 -18.85 -27.97
CA ARG A 332 -1.57 -20.03 -27.35
C ARG A 332 -2.02 -20.33 -25.93
N GLU A 333 -2.40 -19.31 -25.17
CA GLU A 333 -2.54 -19.42 -23.70
C GLU A 333 -3.91 -19.00 -23.19
N TRP A 334 -4.58 -18.05 -23.85
CA TRP A 334 -5.90 -17.58 -23.43
C TRP A 334 -6.97 -18.65 -23.68
N ARG A 335 -7.88 -18.83 -22.72
CA ARG A 335 -8.97 -19.81 -22.81
C ARG A 335 -10.30 -19.12 -22.57
N VAL A 336 -11.34 -19.58 -23.26
CA VAL A 336 -12.72 -19.09 -23.05
C VAL A 336 -13.12 -19.36 -21.60
N PRO A 337 -13.46 -18.33 -20.80
CA PRO A 337 -13.85 -18.53 -19.41
C PRO A 337 -15.17 -19.26 -19.25
N SER A 338 -15.24 -20.14 -18.25
CA SER A 338 -16.45 -20.91 -17.94
C SER A 338 -17.62 -20.06 -17.47
N ASP A 339 -17.34 -18.91 -16.87
CA ASP A 339 -18.30 -17.94 -16.33
C ASP A 339 -18.66 -16.82 -17.32
N GLY A 340 -18.13 -16.86 -18.54
CA GLY A 340 -18.35 -15.82 -19.56
C GLY A 340 -17.67 -14.48 -19.27
N ASN A 341 -16.71 -14.42 -18.33
CA ASN A 341 -15.98 -13.17 -18.09
C ASN A 341 -15.15 -12.76 -19.32
N ASP A 342 -14.87 -11.45 -19.44
CA ASP A 342 -14.18 -10.88 -20.60
C ASP A 342 -12.80 -10.31 -20.23
N PHE A 343 -12.19 -10.77 -19.13
CA PHE A 343 -10.89 -10.25 -18.71
C PHE A 343 -9.77 -10.70 -19.66
N VAL A 344 -8.83 -9.77 -19.90
CA VAL A 344 -7.70 -10.01 -20.80
C VAL A 344 -6.75 -11.03 -20.19
N PHE A 345 -6.22 -10.74 -19.00
CA PHE A 345 -5.20 -11.59 -18.38
C PHE A 345 -5.82 -12.63 -17.45
N GLN A 346 -5.45 -13.90 -17.65
CA GLN A 346 -5.99 -15.05 -16.92
C GLN A 346 -4.93 -15.82 -16.12
N ILE A 347 -5.38 -16.54 -15.10
CA ILE A 347 -4.59 -17.56 -14.42
C ILE A 347 -4.49 -18.77 -15.36
N ARG A 348 -3.25 -19.20 -15.66
CA ARG A 348 -2.99 -20.26 -16.64
C ARG A 348 -3.39 -21.66 -16.15
N LYS A 349 -3.34 -21.88 -14.83
CA LYS A 349 -3.73 -23.16 -14.22
C LYS A 349 -5.24 -23.18 -14.01
N VAL A 350 -5.83 -24.36 -14.16
CA VAL A 350 -7.21 -24.61 -13.71
C VAL A 350 -7.28 -24.31 -12.21
N GLN A 351 -8.26 -23.53 -11.79
CA GLN A 351 -8.55 -23.26 -10.39
C GLN A 351 -9.95 -23.75 -10.10
N ASP A 352 -10.11 -24.63 -9.11
CA ASP A 352 -11.40 -25.15 -8.68
C ASP A 352 -12.28 -25.69 -9.83
N GLY A 353 -11.64 -26.36 -10.80
CA GLY A 353 -12.29 -26.90 -12.00
C GLY A 353 -12.60 -25.87 -13.10
N GLN A 354 -12.35 -24.59 -12.85
CA GLN A 354 -12.62 -23.49 -13.79
C GLN A 354 -11.39 -23.11 -14.61
N VAL A 355 -11.63 -22.79 -15.89
CA VAL A 355 -10.64 -22.22 -16.81
C VAL A 355 -10.95 -20.76 -17.08
N GLY A 356 -9.92 -19.99 -17.45
CA GLY A 356 -10.09 -18.58 -17.79
C GLY A 356 -10.36 -17.68 -16.59
N VAL A 357 -10.00 -18.13 -15.39
CA VAL A 357 -10.12 -17.35 -14.15
C VAL A 357 -9.26 -16.08 -14.26
N PRO A 358 -9.80 -14.88 -13.99
CA PRO A 358 -9.07 -13.62 -14.10
C PRO A 358 -7.79 -13.59 -13.25
N LEU A 359 -6.70 -13.06 -13.82
CA LEU A 359 -5.42 -12.86 -13.11
C LEU A 359 -5.56 -11.84 -11.97
N LEU A 360 -6.63 -11.03 -11.97
CA LEU A 360 -7.03 -10.16 -10.86
C LEU A 360 -7.08 -10.90 -9.51
N TYR A 361 -7.51 -12.16 -9.49
CA TYR A 361 -7.63 -12.95 -8.26
C TYR A 361 -6.29 -13.53 -7.78
N ALA A 362 -5.22 -13.37 -8.54
CA ALA A 362 -3.89 -13.81 -8.12
C ALA A 362 -3.33 -12.89 -7.02
N SER A 363 -2.65 -13.50 -6.04
CA SER A 363 -2.01 -12.74 -4.97
C SER A 363 -0.87 -11.85 -5.49
N ASP A 364 -0.70 -10.66 -4.90
CA ASP A 364 0.41 -9.75 -5.19
C ASP A 364 1.78 -10.44 -5.02
N ALA A 365 1.88 -11.39 -4.09
CA ALA A 365 3.08 -12.18 -3.85
C ALA A 365 3.40 -13.09 -5.04
N ALA A 366 2.40 -13.79 -5.59
CA ALA A 366 2.59 -14.65 -6.76
C ALA A 366 3.01 -13.84 -8.00
N LEU A 367 2.38 -12.68 -8.25
CA LEU A 367 2.72 -11.80 -9.36
C LEU A 367 4.12 -11.20 -9.23
N ASN A 368 4.52 -10.82 -8.02
CA ASN A 368 5.89 -10.36 -7.78
C ASN A 368 6.90 -11.49 -7.93
N GLN A 369 6.55 -12.71 -7.49
CA GLN A 369 7.44 -13.85 -7.57
C GLN A 369 7.71 -14.26 -9.03
N SER A 370 6.69 -14.27 -9.90
CA SER A 370 6.90 -14.61 -11.32
C SER A 370 7.87 -13.64 -11.99
N PHE A 371 7.71 -12.34 -11.74
CA PHE A 371 8.61 -11.30 -12.24
C PHE A 371 10.03 -11.45 -11.69
N LYS A 372 10.19 -11.60 -10.36
CA LYS A 372 11.50 -11.76 -9.72
C LYS A 372 12.25 -13.00 -10.22
N THR A 373 11.54 -14.11 -10.42
CA THR A 373 12.12 -15.33 -10.97
C THR A 373 12.61 -15.11 -12.41
N ALA A 374 11.88 -14.37 -13.24
CA ALA A 374 12.32 -14.03 -14.59
C ALA A 374 13.53 -13.09 -14.60
N VAL A 375 13.54 -12.06 -13.74
CA VAL A 375 14.69 -11.16 -13.54
C VAL A 375 15.95 -11.95 -13.15
N LYS A 376 15.82 -12.90 -12.20
CA LYS A 376 16.92 -13.77 -11.79
C LYS A 376 17.39 -14.68 -12.94
N ARG A 377 16.47 -15.26 -13.70
CA ARG A 377 16.79 -16.10 -14.86
C ARG A 377 17.50 -15.32 -15.96
N ALA A 378 17.13 -14.06 -16.15
CA ALA A 378 17.75 -13.16 -17.13
C ALA A 378 19.12 -12.62 -16.69
N GLY A 379 19.60 -12.93 -15.47
CA GLY A 379 20.88 -12.44 -14.96
C GLY A 379 20.94 -10.92 -14.76
N ILE A 380 19.79 -10.26 -14.61
CA ILE A 380 19.71 -8.80 -14.53
C ILE A 380 20.21 -8.33 -13.16
N PRO A 381 21.16 -7.38 -13.09
CA PRO A 381 21.67 -6.87 -11.83
C PRO A 381 20.57 -6.16 -11.03
N VAL A 382 20.55 -6.39 -9.72
CA VAL A 382 19.64 -5.72 -8.79
C VAL A 382 20.32 -4.51 -8.15
N PRO A 383 19.60 -3.39 -7.94
CA PRO A 383 20.19 -2.17 -7.39
C PRO A 383 20.49 -2.37 -5.90
N GLY A 384 21.75 -2.13 -5.53
CA GLY A 384 22.24 -2.25 -4.15
C GLY A 384 22.46 -3.69 -3.70
N GLN A 385 23.70 -4.04 -3.36
CA GLN A 385 24.06 -5.26 -2.63
C GLN A 385 23.55 -5.21 -1.18
N VAL A 386 22.24 -5.05 -1.00
CA VAL A 386 21.56 -5.21 0.30
C VAL A 386 20.55 -6.34 0.10
N ASP A 387 20.71 -7.42 0.87
CA ASP A 387 19.86 -8.60 0.80
C ASP A 387 18.37 -8.23 0.80
N GLY A 388 17.69 -8.54 -0.31
CA GLY A 388 16.22 -8.49 -0.41
C GLY A 388 15.62 -7.39 -1.29
N GLU A 389 16.40 -6.47 -1.84
CA GLU A 389 15.92 -5.53 -2.87
C GLU A 389 16.01 -6.17 -4.27
N SER A 390 14.88 -6.24 -4.97
CA SER A 390 14.77 -6.86 -6.30
C SER A 390 13.71 -6.13 -7.10
N TRP A 391 13.91 -6.05 -8.41
CA TRP A 391 12.96 -5.43 -9.34
C TRP A 391 11.56 -6.04 -9.17
N THR A 392 10.55 -5.19 -9.28
CA THR A 392 9.15 -5.61 -9.22
C THR A 392 8.41 -5.11 -10.45
N PRO A 393 7.20 -5.63 -10.76
CA PRO A 393 6.39 -5.08 -11.85
C PRO A 393 6.13 -3.58 -11.73
N HIS A 394 6.15 -3.02 -10.52
CA HIS A 394 5.98 -1.58 -10.33
C HIS A 394 7.17 -0.77 -10.86
N SER A 395 8.38 -1.34 -10.85
CA SER A 395 9.59 -0.72 -11.40
C SER A 395 9.48 -0.44 -12.91
N LEU A 396 8.67 -1.20 -13.65
CA LEU A 396 8.38 -0.94 -15.07
C LEU A 396 7.56 0.34 -15.27
N ARG A 397 6.58 0.58 -14.39
CA ARG A 397 5.85 1.86 -14.37
C ARG A 397 6.79 3.01 -14.02
N HIS A 398 7.73 2.80 -13.11
CA HIS A 398 8.74 3.82 -12.82
C HIS A 398 9.58 4.13 -14.06
N ALA A 399 10.00 3.12 -14.83
CA ALA A 399 10.73 3.29 -16.08
C ALA A 399 9.94 4.11 -17.12
N TYR A 400 8.64 3.86 -17.28
CA TYR A 400 7.79 4.69 -18.13
C TYR A 400 7.77 6.16 -17.69
N GLY A 401 7.54 6.43 -16.40
CA GLY A 401 7.47 7.79 -15.87
C GLY A 401 8.79 8.54 -16.03
N VAL A 402 9.92 7.86 -15.80
CA VAL A 402 11.27 8.40 -16.03
C VAL A 402 11.50 8.67 -17.51
N TYR A 403 11.13 7.75 -18.40
CA TYR A 403 11.27 7.94 -19.84
C TYR A 403 10.48 9.14 -20.35
N MET A 404 9.18 9.20 -20.04
CA MET A 404 8.29 10.27 -20.51
C MET A 404 8.70 11.65 -19.99
N LEU A 405 9.25 11.74 -18.78
CA LEU A 405 9.63 13.02 -18.19
C LEU A 405 11.00 13.51 -18.68
N ASN A 406 11.92 12.61 -19.00
CA ASN A 406 13.32 12.99 -19.20
C ASN A 406 13.87 12.72 -20.60
N TYR A 407 13.42 11.67 -21.29
CA TYR A 407 14.11 11.14 -22.47
C TYR A 407 13.26 11.05 -23.74
N ILE A 408 11.93 11.15 -23.66
CA ILE A 408 11.10 11.13 -24.87
C ILE A 408 11.41 12.33 -25.78
N PRO A 409 11.75 12.12 -27.07
CA PRO A 409 11.98 13.23 -27.98
C PRO A 409 10.64 13.89 -28.34
N VAL A 410 10.50 15.18 -28.05
CA VAL A 410 9.28 15.97 -28.33
C VAL A 410 9.47 16.84 -29.57
N ALA A 411 10.67 17.40 -29.73
CA ALA A 411 11.09 18.16 -30.89
C ALA A 411 12.62 18.03 -31.04
N PRO A 412 13.24 18.45 -32.16
CA PRO A 412 14.69 18.48 -32.29
C PRO A 412 15.33 19.18 -31.09
N GLY A 413 16.17 18.45 -30.33
CA GLY A 413 16.84 18.94 -29.12
C GLY A 413 16.00 19.06 -27.86
N VAL A 414 14.68 18.83 -27.94
CA VAL A 414 13.75 18.93 -26.81
C VAL A 414 13.35 17.54 -26.37
N PHE A 415 13.75 17.20 -25.15
CA PHE A 415 13.47 15.91 -24.52
C PHE A 415 12.64 16.08 -23.26
N GLY A 416 11.72 15.14 -23.06
CA GLY A 416 10.84 15.09 -21.89
C GLY A 416 9.56 15.90 -22.05
N PHE A 417 8.47 15.38 -21.50
CA PHE A 417 7.22 16.11 -21.36
C PHE A 417 7.16 16.93 -20.07
N PRO A 418 6.33 17.99 -20.01
CA PRO A 418 6.00 18.67 -18.77
C PRO A 418 5.49 17.71 -17.67
N GLU A 419 5.77 18.01 -16.40
CA GLU A 419 5.34 17.17 -15.27
C GLU A 419 3.82 16.97 -15.24
N THR A 420 3.03 17.97 -15.68
CA THR A 420 1.57 17.92 -15.76
C THR A 420 1.09 16.86 -16.75
N ASP A 421 1.77 16.74 -17.89
CA ASP A 421 1.40 15.83 -18.96
C ASP A 421 1.75 14.39 -18.54
N VAL A 422 2.93 14.20 -17.95
CA VAL A 422 3.33 12.91 -17.36
C VAL A 422 2.41 12.53 -16.21
N GLN A 423 1.94 13.48 -15.39
CA GLN A 423 0.96 13.24 -14.33
C GLN A 423 -0.36 12.72 -14.92
N ALA A 424 -0.84 13.33 -16.01
CA ALA A 424 -2.05 12.91 -16.72
C ALA A 424 -1.89 11.50 -17.31
N LEU A 425 -0.77 11.22 -17.99
CA LEU A 425 -0.45 9.92 -18.57
C LEU A 425 -0.39 8.80 -17.50
N LEU A 426 0.19 9.10 -16.34
CA LEU A 426 0.29 8.15 -15.22
C LEU A 426 -0.99 8.04 -14.38
N GLY A 427 -1.96 8.95 -14.55
CA GLY A 427 -3.18 9.01 -13.73
C GLY A 427 -2.87 9.28 -12.25
N HIS A 428 -1.96 10.19 -11.97
CA HIS A 428 -1.58 10.59 -10.61
C HIS A 428 -2.51 11.70 -10.09
N GLU A 429 -3.12 11.49 -8.92
CA GLU A 429 -3.93 12.52 -8.23
C GLU A 429 -3.10 13.70 -7.73
N SER A 430 -1.81 13.48 -7.44
CA SER A 430 -0.90 14.51 -6.93
C SER A 430 0.38 14.60 -7.76
N ILE A 431 0.73 15.82 -8.17
CA ILE A 431 1.96 16.17 -8.90
C ILE A 431 3.23 15.76 -8.14
N VAL A 432 3.20 15.74 -6.80
CA VAL A 432 4.33 15.33 -5.95
C VAL A 432 4.73 13.87 -6.21
N SER A 433 3.78 13.03 -6.62
CA SER A 433 4.07 11.64 -7.01
C SER A 433 4.80 11.55 -8.33
N THR A 434 4.60 12.52 -9.23
CA THR A 434 5.26 12.61 -10.55
C THR A 434 6.65 13.23 -10.44
N ARG A 435 6.84 14.21 -9.56
CA ARG A 435 8.15 14.83 -9.27
C ARG A 435 9.25 13.85 -8.88
N ARG A 436 8.90 12.66 -8.37
CA ARG A 436 9.85 11.59 -8.04
C ARG A 436 10.54 10.98 -9.27
N TYR A 437 10.00 11.18 -10.47
CA TYR A 437 10.59 10.72 -11.73
C TYR A 437 11.58 11.71 -12.34
N ALA A 438 11.64 12.94 -11.82
CA ALA A 438 12.53 13.96 -12.35
C ALA A 438 13.98 13.55 -12.08
N ARG A 439 14.72 13.23 -13.15
CA ARG A 439 16.15 12.96 -13.07
C ARG A 439 16.88 14.27 -13.31
N ARG A 440 17.76 14.65 -12.38
CA ARG A 440 18.75 15.72 -12.60
C ARG A 440 20.03 15.14 -13.19
N GLU A 441 19.91 14.16 -14.07
CA GLU A 441 21.06 13.41 -14.55
C GLU A 441 21.97 14.30 -15.41
N LYS A 442 23.27 14.20 -15.13
CA LYS A 442 24.34 14.82 -15.91
C LYS A 442 24.26 14.43 -17.39
N ASP A 443 23.73 13.25 -17.71
CA ASP A 443 23.65 12.74 -19.08
C ASP A 443 22.55 13.42 -19.91
N VAL A 444 21.40 13.75 -19.32
CA VAL A 444 20.36 14.57 -19.98
C VAL A 444 20.87 15.99 -20.17
N LEU A 445 21.55 16.54 -19.17
CA LEU A 445 22.19 17.86 -19.28
C LEU A 445 23.26 17.84 -20.38
N ARG A 446 24.08 16.78 -20.42
CA ARG A 446 25.14 16.59 -21.42
C ARG A 446 24.57 16.44 -22.83
N ALA A 447 23.53 15.63 -23.03
CA ALA A 447 22.86 15.50 -24.32
C ALA A 447 22.23 16.84 -24.78
N LYS A 448 21.68 17.63 -23.85
CA LYS A 448 21.19 18.99 -24.14
C LYS A 448 22.31 19.95 -24.50
N LEU A 449 23.46 19.89 -23.81
CA LEU A 449 24.64 20.68 -24.11
C LEU A 449 25.28 20.28 -25.45
N GLU A 450 25.44 18.99 -25.72
CA GLU A 450 25.96 18.46 -26.99
C GLU A 450 25.06 18.84 -28.17
N TYR A 451 23.73 18.85 -27.98
CA TYR A 451 22.80 19.36 -28.99
C TYR A 451 22.92 20.88 -29.19
N ALA A 452 23.05 21.65 -28.10
CA ALA A 452 23.26 23.10 -28.18
C ALA A 452 24.57 23.44 -28.92
N ASP A 453 25.64 22.68 -28.67
CA ASP A 453 26.92 22.81 -29.36
C ASP A 453 26.80 22.47 -30.85
N GLN A 454 26.06 21.41 -31.21
CA GLN A 454 25.80 21.05 -32.61
C GLN A 454 25.02 22.13 -33.37
N MET A 455 24.05 22.78 -32.72
CA MET A 455 23.31 23.91 -33.29
C MET A 455 24.17 25.16 -33.45
N ALA A 456 25.04 25.45 -32.47
CA ALA A 456 25.97 26.57 -32.55
C ALA A 456 27.03 26.39 -33.67
N LEU A 457 27.39 25.15 -33.98
CA LEU A 457 28.36 24.79 -35.03
C LEU A 457 27.74 24.63 -36.43
N GLY A 458 26.43 24.85 -36.60
CA GLY A 458 25.76 24.84 -37.91
C GLY A 458 25.49 23.45 -38.51
N TYR A 459 25.61 22.38 -37.72
CA TYR A 459 25.24 21.04 -38.19
C TYR A 459 23.72 20.87 -38.14
N SER A 460 23.07 20.77 -39.31
CA SER A 460 21.67 20.34 -39.37
C SER A 460 21.57 18.87 -38.93
N PRO A 461 20.76 18.50 -37.93
CA PRO A 461 20.66 17.12 -37.51
C PRO A 461 19.84 16.39 -38.56
N ASN A 462 20.47 15.48 -39.31
CA ASN A 462 19.72 14.34 -39.82
C ASN A 462 19.04 13.70 -38.61
N VAL A 463 17.73 13.46 -38.69
CA VAL A 463 16.94 12.84 -37.62
C VAL A 463 17.49 11.44 -37.37
N VAL A 464 18.49 11.33 -36.50
CA VAL A 464 18.99 10.05 -36.02
C VAL A 464 18.09 9.65 -34.86
N THR A 465 17.29 8.61 -35.09
CA THR A 465 16.50 7.89 -34.08
C THR A 465 17.40 7.10 -33.12
N SER A 466 18.44 7.72 -32.57
CA SER A 466 19.29 7.08 -31.56
C SER A 466 18.66 7.29 -30.19
N ASP A 467 17.90 6.29 -29.76
CA ASP A 467 17.33 6.16 -28.42
C ASP A 467 18.46 6.26 -27.37
N PRO A 468 18.48 7.31 -26.53
CA PRO A 468 19.55 7.54 -25.55
C PRO A 468 19.57 6.50 -24.42
N CYS A 469 18.55 5.62 -24.34
CA CYS A 469 18.48 4.54 -23.36
C CYS A 469 19.19 3.23 -23.79
N LEU A 470 19.79 3.16 -24.98
CA LEU A 470 20.49 1.98 -25.48
C LEU A 470 22.02 2.09 -25.23
N PRO A 471 22.63 1.15 -24.46
CA PRO A 471 24.08 1.14 -24.26
C PRO A 471 24.83 1.03 -25.60
N ASN A 472 25.97 1.71 -25.70
CA ASN A 472 26.80 1.82 -26.91
C ASN A 472 27.16 0.46 -27.57
N GLN A 473 27.11 -0.64 -26.83
CA GLN A 473 27.45 -1.98 -27.34
C GLN A 473 26.41 -2.56 -28.33
N LEU A 474 25.22 -1.96 -28.46
CA LEU A 474 24.23 -2.34 -29.47
C LEU A 474 24.20 -1.40 -30.70
N LYS A 475 25.08 -0.38 -30.76
CA LYS A 475 25.13 0.60 -31.87
C LYS A 475 25.82 0.09 -33.14
N VAL A 476 26.47 -1.08 -33.10
CA VAL A 476 27.39 -1.54 -34.16
C VAL A 476 26.66 -2.20 -35.36
N GLY A 477 25.33 -2.31 -35.34
CA GLY A 477 24.59 -3.04 -36.39
C GLY A 477 23.91 -2.21 -37.49
N LEU A 478 23.95 -0.88 -37.48
CA LEU A 478 23.06 -0.05 -38.32
C LEU A 478 23.76 1.00 -39.21
N ILE A 479 25.05 0.85 -39.51
CA ILE A 479 25.74 1.76 -40.43
C ILE A 479 26.15 1.00 -41.68
N GLN A 480 25.41 1.18 -42.78
CA GLN A 480 25.96 0.98 -44.12
C GLN A 480 26.39 2.34 -44.70
N PRO A 481 27.61 2.48 -45.25
CA PRO A 481 28.07 3.72 -45.82
C PRO A 481 27.41 3.96 -47.19
N GLY A 482 26.55 4.98 -47.27
CA GLY A 482 26.08 5.51 -48.54
C GLY A 482 27.20 6.27 -49.25
N LYS A 483 27.42 5.97 -50.53
CA LYS A 483 28.38 6.66 -51.41
C LYS A 483 28.02 8.15 -51.58
N PRO A 484 29.01 9.04 -51.77
CA PRO A 484 28.75 10.43 -52.10
C PRO A 484 28.22 10.54 -53.54
N ASN A 485 27.13 11.29 -53.72
CA ASN A 485 26.70 11.75 -55.05
C ASN A 485 27.53 12.98 -55.45
N ALA A 486 27.91 12.98 -56.72
CA ALA A 486 28.71 13.99 -57.42
C ALA A 486 28.06 15.38 -57.47
#